data_AF-A0A7C3RE19-F1
#
_entry.id   AF-A0A7C3RE19-F1
#
_cell.length_a   1.000
_cell.length_b   1.000
_cell.length_c   1.000
_cell.angle_alpha   90.00
_cell.angle_beta   90.00
_cell.angle_gamma   90.00
#
_symmetry.space_group_name_H-M   'P 1'
#
loop_
_entity.id
_entity.type
_entity.pdbx_description
1 polymer ?
#
loop_
_entity_poly.entity_id
_entity_poly.type
_entity_poly.pdbx_seq_one_letter_code
_entity_poly.pdbx_strand_id
1 'polypeptide(L)' 'MNIKPIFLWAREKGDAKIYDRILMKVLPEIVKNNIQLTSEFIEQNGVIDVPSEIYDLLLEKAQELVGEKYV' A
#
# COMPACT_ATOMS: atom_id res chain seq x y z
N MET A 1 -2.64 -0.92 11.95
CA MET A 1 -3.36 -1.85 11.05
C MET A 1 -2.35 -2.36 10.05
N ASN A 2 -2.31 -3.68 9.81
CA ASN A 2 -1.31 -4.29 8.95
C ASN A 2 -1.66 -4.12 7.46
N ILE A 3 -0.87 -3.35 6.71
CA ILE A 3 -1.09 -3.08 5.28
C ILE A 3 -0.51 -4.13 4.34
N LYS A 4 0.36 -5.04 4.81
CA LYS A 4 1.03 -6.02 3.94
C LYS A 4 0.03 -6.85 3.10
N PRO A 5 -1.10 -7.31 3.64
CA PRO A 5 -2.09 -8.07 2.87
C PRO A 5 -2.67 -7.30 1.68
N ILE A 6 -2.83 -5.97 1.80
CA ILE A 6 -3.31 -5.10 0.70
C ILE A 6 -2.30 -5.09 -0.43
N PHE A 7 -1.01 -4.92 -0.11
CA PHE A 7 0.04 -4.93 -1.12
C PHE A 7 0.12 -6.29 -1.82
N LEU A 8 0.15 -7.39 -1.07
CA LEU A 8 0.19 -8.74 -1.66
C LEU A 8 -0.99 -8.98 -2.60
N TRP A 9 -2.21 -8.65 -2.17
CA TRP A 9 -3.40 -8.74 -3.03
C TRP A 9 -3.28 -7.86 -4.28
N ALA A 10 -2.83 -6.61 -4.12
CA ALA A 10 -2.66 -5.69 -5.24
C ALA A 10 -1.61 -6.21 -6.24
N ARG A 11 -0.58 -6.92 -5.79
CA ARG A 11 0.41 -7.60 -6.66
C ARG A 11 -0.19 -8.77 -7.43
N GLU A 12 -1.05 -9.56 -6.80
CA GLU A 12 -1.67 -10.71 -7.47
C GLU A 12 -2.69 -10.29 -8.53
N LYS A 13 -3.30 -9.11 -8.37
CA LYS A 13 -4.38 -8.60 -9.24
C LYS A 13 -3.93 -7.51 -10.21
N GLY A 14 -2.92 -6.74 -9.85
CA GLY A 14 -2.43 -5.59 -10.58
C GLY A 14 -1.23 -5.90 -11.47
N ASP A 15 -0.58 -4.83 -11.94
CA ASP A 15 0.63 -4.92 -12.75
C ASP A 15 1.92 -5.06 -11.91
N ALA A 16 3.03 -5.43 -12.55
CA ALA A 16 4.32 -5.63 -11.86
C ALA A 16 4.85 -4.39 -11.13
N LYS A 17 4.36 -3.18 -11.47
CA LYS A 17 4.73 -1.91 -10.82
C LYS A 17 3.65 -1.38 -9.88
N ILE A 18 2.66 -2.19 -9.52
CA ILE A 18 1.53 -1.75 -8.69
C ILE A 18 1.97 -1.18 -7.33
N TYR A 19 3.04 -1.71 -6.74
CA TYR A 19 3.59 -1.18 -5.48
C TYR A 19 4.04 0.27 -5.64
N ASP A 20 4.86 0.53 -6.66
CA ASP A 20 5.35 1.88 -6.93
C ASP A 20 4.19 2.82 -7.28
N ARG A 21 3.18 2.34 -8.02
CA ARG A 21 2.00 3.16 -8.38
C ARG A 21 1.17 3.53 -7.14
N ILE A 22 0.94 2.58 -6.23
CA ILE A 22 0.26 2.85 -4.96
C ILE A 22 1.09 3.86 -4.17
N LEU A 23 2.38 3.57 -3.95
CA LEU A 23 3.28 4.43 -3.17
C LEU A 23 3.35 5.85 -3.73
N MET A 24 3.43 6.04 -5.06
CA MET A 24 3.41 7.37 -5.68
C MET A 24 2.12 8.14 -5.42
N LYS A 25 0.96 7.46 -5.29
CA LYS A 25 -0.33 8.10 -4.98
C LYS A 25 -0.45 8.52 -3.53
N VAL A 26 0.22 7.83 -2.62
CA VAL A 26 0.14 8.07 -1.17
C VAL A 26 1.39 8.72 -0.58
N LEU A 27 2.43 8.94 -1.39
CA LEU A 27 3.72 9.50 -1.00
C LEU A 27 3.58 10.81 -0.19
N PRO A 28 2.73 11.78 -0.57
CA PRO A 28 2.59 13.02 0.20
C PRO A 28 2.14 12.79 1.64
N GLU A 29 1.16 11.90 1.84
CA GLU A 29 0.61 11.59 3.17
C GLU A 29 1.57 10.73 4.00
N ILE A 30 2.25 9.78 3.37
CA ILE A 30 3.28 8.96 4.02
C ILE A 30 4.44 9.82 4.51
N VAL A 31 4.92 10.77 3.70
CA VAL A 31 6.01 11.69 4.07
C VAL A 31 5.55 12.63 5.20
N LYS A 32 4.33 13.16 5.11
CA LYS A 32 3.75 14.02 6.16
C LYS A 32 3.65 13.33 7.52
N ASN A 33 3.43 12.01 7.53
CA ASN A 33 3.36 11.19 8.73
C ASN A 33 4.71 10.56 9.13
N ASN A 34 5.81 10.93 8.44
CA ASN A 34 7.15 10.38 8.64
C ASN A 34 7.20 8.83 8.57
N ILE A 35 6.37 8.24 7.72
CA ILE A 35 6.33 6.79 7.49
C ILE A 35 7.30 6.48 6.35
N GLN A 36 8.15 5.48 6.54
CA GLN A 36 9.00 4.98 5.45
C GLN A 36 8.39 3.70 4.89
N LEU A 37 7.81 3.81 3.70
CA LEU A 37 7.25 2.70 2.94
C LEU A 37 7.93 2.65 1.57
N THR A 38 8.74 1.61 1.37
CA THR A 38 9.37 1.30 0.08
C THR A 38 8.95 -0.09 -0.37
N SER A 39 9.02 -0.36 -1.68
CA SER A 39 8.74 -1.68 -2.24
C SER A 39 9.61 -2.76 -1.58
N GLU A 40 10.89 -2.49 -1.35
CA GLU A 40 11.81 -3.37 -0.63
C GLU A 40 11.38 -3.61 0.83
N PHE A 41 11.00 -2.55 1.55
CA PHE A 41 10.51 -2.65 2.93
C PHE A 41 9.27 -3.56 3.01
N ILE A 42 8.37 -3.46 2.03
CA ILE A 42 7.14 -4.27 2.00
C ILE A 42 7.44 -5.75 1.78
N GLU A 43 8.42 -6.07 0.93
CA GLU A 43 8.82 -7.45 0.67
C GLU A 43 9.51 -8.07 1.89
N GLN A 44 10.42 -7.33 2.54
CA GLN A 44 11.24 -7.82 3.64
C GLN A 44 10.49 -7.95 4.98
N ASN A 45 9.51 -7.09 5.26
CA ASN A 45 8.82 -7.07 6.56
C ASN A 45 7.55 -7.90 6.55
N GLY A 46 7.41 -8.86 7.47
CA GLY A 46 6.22 -9.73 7.56
C GLY A 46 4.93 -9.01 7.98
N VAL A 47 5.06 -7.95 8.79
CA VAL A 47 3.96 -7.13 9.30
C VAL A 47 4.36 -5.67 9.17
N ILE A 48 3.45 -4.84 8.67
CA ILE A 48 3.70 -3.41 8.50
C ILE A 48 2.52 -2.65 9.09
N ASP A 49 2.70 -2.19 10.32
CA ASP A 49 1.68 -1.43 11.02
C ASP A 49 1.75 0.05 10.68
N VAL A 50 0.59 0.57 10.25
CA VAL A 50 0.39 2.00 10.01
C VAL A 50 -0.85 2.50 10.76
N PRO A 51 -0.96 3.83 10.98
CA PRO A 51 -2.19 4.45 11.47
C PRO A 51 -3.40 4.11 10.59
N SER A 52 -4.60 4.05 11.17
CA SER A 52 -5.84 3.70 10.45
C SER A 52 -6.07 4.58 9.22
N GLU A 53 -5.81 5.88 9.34
CA GLU A 53 -5.97 6.85 8.25
C GLU A 53 -5.10 6.51 7.03
N ILE A 54 -3.87 6.03 7.28
CA ILE A 54 -2.92 5.64 6.24
C ILE A 54 -3.31 4.30 5.64
N TYR A 55 -3.81 3.38 6.47
CA TYR A 55 -4.34 2.10 6.01
C TYR A 55 -5.53 2.31 5.06
N ASP A 56 -6.50 3.15 5.45
CA ASP A 56 -7.70 3.42 4.66
C ASP A 56 -7.33 4.09 3.33
N LEU A 57 -6.41 5.06 3.36
CA LEU A 57 -5.90 5.70 2.16
C LEU A 57 -5.18 4.70 1.23
N LEU A 58 -4.31 3.84 1.77
CA LEU A 58 -3.61 2.81 0.99
C LEU A 58 -4.58 1.83 0.36
N LEU A 59 -5.59 1.40 1.12
CA LEU A 59 -6.64 0.51 0.66
C LEU A 59 -7.45 1.14 -0.47
N GLU A 60 -7.88 2.40 -0.30
CA GLU A 60 -8.59 3.15 -1.33
C GLU A 60 -7.79 3.20 -2.63
N LYS A 61 -6.51 3.60 -2.56
CA LYS A 61 -5.66 3.74 -3.76
C LYS A 61 -5.28 2.41 -4.39
N ALA A 62 -5.10 1.36 -3.59
CA ALA A 62 -4.90 0.01 -4.12
C ALA A 62 -6.14 -0.46 -4.89
N GLN A 63 -7.34 -0.29 -4.35
CA GLN A 63 -8.59 -0.68 -5.01
C GLN A 63 -8.86 0.13 -6.28
N GLU A 64 -8.58 1.44 -6.27
CA GLU A 64 -8.69 2.29 -7.47
C GLU A 64 -7.77 1.83 -8.61
N LEU A 65 -6.53 1.44 -8.28
CA LEU A 65 -5.53 1.03 -9.27
C LEU A 65 -5.76 -0.39 -9.78
N VAL A 66 -6.23 -1.30 -8.93
CA VAL A 66 -6.55 -2.68 -9.29
C VAL A 66 -7.89 -2.76 -10.03
N GLY A 67 -8.85 -1.88 -9.71
CA GLY A 67 -10.20 -1.90 -10.24
C GLY A 67 -11.12 -2.95 -9.58
N GLU A 68 -10.67 -3.58 -8.50
CA GLU A 68 -11.42 -4.54 -7.68
C GLU A 68 -11.47 -4.07 -6.21
N LYS A 69 -12.40 -4.62 -5.42
CA LYS A 69 -12.45 -4.41 -3.97
C LYS A 69 -11.63 -5.47 -3.25
N TYR A 70 -10.94 -5.06 -2.19
CA TYR A 70 -10.28 -5.98 -1.27
C TYR A 70 -11.35 -6.66 -0.41
N VAL A 71 -11.35 -8.00 -0.34
CA VAL A 71 -12.36 -8.83 0.36
C VAL A 71 -11.68 -9.75 1.35
#